data_AF-A0A537VCQ3-F1
#
_entry.id   AF-A0A537VCQ3-F1
#
_cell.length_a   1.000
_cell.length_b   1.000
_cell.length_c   1.000
_cell.angle_alpha   90.00
_cell.angle_beta   90.00
_cell.angle_gamma   90.00
#
_symmetry.space_group_name_H-M   'P 1'
#
loop_
_entity.id
_entity.type
_entity.pdbx_description
1 polymer ?
#
loop_
_entity_poly.entity_id
_entity_poly.type
_entity_poly.pdbx_seq_one_letter_code
_entity_poly.pdbx_strand_id
1 'polypeptide(L)'
;MVEVPITIACGNYDRTRAIRDGRVKVEGCEVTYLPLYPEEIFFRAFRYQEFDVSELSFSSYIRTVAAGNSAYVGIPAFVSRLFRHSCIYVRTDAGIRAPADLKGKRIGLPEYQITAVVWMRGMLQHEYGVLPTEIH
;
A
#
# COMPACT_ATOMS: atom_id res chain seq x y z
N MET A 1 -32.19 -13.67 -9.19
CA MET A 1 -31.75 -13.14 -7.87
C MET A 1 -31.48 -11.66 -8.06
N VAL A 2 -31.83 -10.82 -7.08
CA VAL A 2 -31.43 -9.41 -7.09
C VAL A 2 -29.94 -9.36 -6.77
N GLU A 3 -29.14 -8.71 -7.61
CA GLU A 3 -27.72 -8.48 -7.35
C GLU A 3 -27.56 -7.21 -6.50
N VAL A 4 -26.65 -7.25 -5.53
CA VAL A 4 -26.34 -6.08 -4.69
C VAL A 4 -25.31 -5.22 -5.42
N PRO A 5 -25.60 -3.94 -5.72
CA PRO A 5 -24.61 -3.06 -6.33
C PRO A 5 -23.49 -2.76 -5.34
N ILE A 6 -22.24 -3.01 -5.74
CA ILE A 6 -21.05 -2.71 -4.95
C ILE A 6 -19.98 -2.02 -5.78
N THR A 7 -19.15 -1.21 -5.12
CA THR A 7 -17.95 -0.61 -5.67
C THR A 7 -16.70 -1.37 -5.20
N ILE A 8 -15.77 -1.61 -6.12
CA ILE A 8 -14.44 -2.14 -5.81
C ILE A 8 -13.39 -1.15 -6.31
N ALA A 9 -12.73 -0.45 -5.41
CA ALA A 9 -11.61 0.43 -5.71
C ALA A 9 -10.28 -0.29 -5.46
N CYS A 10 -9.58 -0.69 -6.52
CA CYS A 10 -8.30 -1.37 -6.43
C CYS A 10 -7.48 -1.12 -7.69
N GLY A 11 -6.15 -1.11 -7.55
CA GLY A 11 -5.24 -0.92 -8.68
C GLY A 11 -5.47 -1.90 -9.84
N ASN A 12 -4.98 -1.52 -11.02
CA ASN A 12 -5.03 -2.35 -12.21
C ASN A 12 -3.95 -3.46 -12.16
N TYR A 13 -4.20 -4.50 -11.36
CA TYR A 13 -3.31 -5.64 -11.23
C TYR A 13 -3.80 -6.84 -12.04
N ASP A 14 -2.88 -7.68 -12.49
CA ASP A 14 -3.21 -8.97 -13.09
C ASP A 14 -4.00 -9.88 -12.14
N ARG A 15 -3.80 -9.75 -10.81
CA ARG A 15 -4.55 -10.52 -9.78
C ARG A 15 -6.03 -10.14 -9.67
N THR A 16 -6.38 -8.88 -9.91
CA THR A 16 -7.76 -8.37 -9.79
C THR A 16 -8.44 -8.15 -11.15
N ARG A 17 -7.67 -8.27 -12.24
CA ARG A 17 -8.14 -8.07 -13.62
C ARG A 17 -9.36 -8.89 -14.00
N ALA A 18 -9.43 -10.15 -13.57
CA ALA A 18 -10.54 -11.04 -13.90
C ALA A 18 -11.88 -10.58 -13.31
N ILE A 19 -11.84 -9.90 -12.15
CA ILE A 19 -13.03 -9.27 -11.56
C ILE A 19 -13.40 -8.03 -12.38
N ARG A 20 -12.41 -7.18 -12.67
CA ARG A 20 -12.61 -5.94 -13.44
C ARG A 20 -13.20 -6.19 -14.83
N ASP A 21 -12.68 -7.17 -15.56
CA ASP A 21 -13.15 -7.49 -16.92
C ASP A 21 -14.35 -8.46 -16.96
N GLY A 22 -14.85 -8.86 -15.78
CA GLY A 22 -16.07 -9.67 -15.64
C GLY A 22 -15.90 -11.16 -15.93
N ARG A 23 -14.69 -11.66 -16.19
CA ARG A 23 -14.42 -13.10 -16.33
C ARG A 23 -14.66 -13.87 -15.03
N VAL A 24 -14.49 -13.21 -13.89
CA VAL A 24 -14.85 -13.72 -12.57
C VAL A 24 -15.89 -12.78 -11.97
N LYS A 25 -17.03 -13.34 -11.58
CA LYS A 25 -18.11 -12.61 -10.91
C LYS A 25 -17.97 -12.75 -9.39
N VAL A 26 -18.33 -11.70 -8.66
CA VAL A 26 -18.58 -11.78 -7.22
C VAL A 26 -20.02 -12.27 -7.07
N GLU A 27 -20.20 -13.46 -6.51
CA GLU A 27 -21.52 -14.08 -6.40
C GLU A 27 -22.49 -13.17 -5.65
N GLY A 28 -23.65 -12.89 -6.27
CA GLY A 28 -24.69 -12.04 -5.70
C GLY A 28 -24.45 -10.53 -5.79
N CYS A 29 -23.39 -10.08 -6.47
CA CYS A 29 -23.05 -8.66 -6.55
C CYS A 29 -22.95 -8.13 -7.98
N GLU A 30 -23.51 -6.94 -8.20
CA GLU A 30 -23.28 -6.14 -9.39
C GLU A 30 -22.08 -5.22 -9.13
N VAL A 31 -20.93 -5.57 -9.73
CA VAL A 31 -19.65 -4.91 -9.43
C VAL A 31 -19.39 -3.71 -10.35
N THR A 32 -19.21 -2.54 -9.75
CA THR A 32 -18.54 -1.39 -10.39
C THR A 32 -17.08 -1.36 -9.96
N TYR A 33 -16.16 -1.72 -10.86
CA TYR A 33 -14.71 -1.72 -10.57
C TYR A 33 -14.08 -0.37 -10.94
N LEU A 34 -13.38 0.25 -9.99
CA LEU A 34 -12.71 1.54 -10.13
C LEU A 34 -11.18 1.34 -10.10
N PRO A 35 -10.50 1.34 -11.26
CA PRO A 35 -9.05 1.10 -11.36
C PRO A 35 -8.24 2.37 -11.06
N LEU A 36 -8.28 2.82 -9.82
CA LEU A 36 -7.64 4.05 -9.35
C LEU A 36 -6.20 3.81 -8.88
N TYR A 37 -5.44 4.88 -8.72
CA TYR A 37 -4.09 4.81 -8.13
C TYR A 37 -4.18 4.68 -6.60
N PRO A 38 -3.24 3.94 -5.96
CA PRO A 38 -3.26 3.73 -4.52
C PRO A 38 -3.40 5.00 -3.68
N GLU A 39 -2.73 6.08 -4.05
CA GLU A 39 -2.78 7.36 -3.34
C GLU A 39 -4.22 7.92 -3.28
N GLU A 40 -4.94 7.85 -4.39
CA GLU A 40 -6.33 8.28 -4.48
C GLU A 40 -7.27 7.35 -3.72
N ILE A 41 -7.10 6.03 -3.89
CA ILE A 41 -7.89 5.01 -3.19
C ILE A 41 -7.77 5.21 -1.68
N PHE A 42 -6.54 5.29 -1.16
CA PHE A 42 -6.30 5.37 0.28
C PHE A 42 -6.86 6.65 0.86
N PHE A 43 -6.68 7.78 0.19
CA PHE A 43 -7.24 9.05 0.62
C PHE A 43 -8.77 8.96 0.72
N ARG A 44 -9.45 8.50 -0.34
CA ARG A 44 -10.92 8.42 -0.38
C ARG A 44 -11.49 7.40 0.61
N ALA A 45 -10.84 6.24 0.74
CA ALA A 45 -11.27 5.20 1.68
C ALA A 45 -11.12 5.63 3.15
N PHE A 46 -9.94 6.14 3.56
CA PHE A 46 -9.73 6.54 4.94
C PHE A 46 -10.44 7.84 5.32
N ARG A 47 -10.66 8.76 4.37
CA ARG A 47 -11.29 10.05 4.65
C ARG A 47 -12.81 10.01 4.58
N TYR A 48 -13.36 9.28 3.61
CA TYR A 48 -14.78 9.33 3.27
C TYR A 48 -15.48 7.97 3.27
N GLN A 49 -14.76 6.86 3.45
CA GLN A 49 -15.33 5.50 3.40
C GLN A 49 -16.11 5.26 2.10
N GLU A 50 -15.60 5.82 1.00
CA GLU A 50 -16.38 6.00 -0.23
C GLU A 50 -16.68 4.70 -0.98
N PHE A 51 -15.93 3.64 -0.71
CA PHE A 51 -16.03 2.37 -1.43
C PHE A 51 -16.47 1.24 -0.50
N ASP A 52 -17.30 0.33 -1.02
CA ASP A 52 -17.72 -0.89 -0.32
C ASP A 52 -16.53 -1.85 -0.14
N VAL A 53 -15.69 -1.96 -1.18
CA VAL A 53 -14.43 -2.71 -1.15
C VAL A 53 -13.31 -1.81 -1.64
N SER A 54 -12.25 -1.70 -0.84
CA SER A 54 -11.09 -0.86 -1.16
C SER A 54 -9.78 -1.61 -0.93
N GLU A 55 -8.84 -1.43 -1.85
CA GLU A 55 -7.43 -1.62 -1.54
C GLU A 55 -7.00 -0.59 -0.48
N LEU A 56 -6.21 -1.01 0.50
CA LEU A 56 -5.74 -0.13 1.58
C LEU A 56 -4.23 -0.29 1.78
N SER A 57 -3.58 0.80 2.19
CA SER A 57 -2.23 0.72 2.76
C SER A 57 -2.29 -0.18 4.00
N PHE A 58 -1.60 -1.31 3.97
CA PHE A 58 -1.62 -2.31 5.05
C PHE A 58 -1.16 -1.73 6.39
N SER A 59 -0.11 -0.92 6.40
CA SER A 59 0.36 -0.23 7.60
C SER A 59 -0.67 0.75 8.16
N SER A 60 -1.36 1.50 7.29
CA SER A 60 -2.41 2.43 7.69
C SER A 60 -3.62 1.68 8.25
N TYR A 61 -4.00 0.57 7.61
CA TYR A 61 -5.06 -0.32 8.08
C TYR A 61 -4.77 -0.86 9.48
N ILE A 62 -3.59 -1.46 9.71
CA ILE A 62 -3.19 -1.97 11.03
C ILE A 62 -3.27 -0.86 12.09
N ARG A 63 -2.87 0.38 11.76
CA ARG A 63 -2.98 1.51 12.71
C ARG A 63 -4.42 1.80 13.09
N THR A 64 -5.35 1.80 12.13
CA THR A 64 -6.79 2.02 12.42
C THR A 64 -7.41 0.87 13.21
N VAL A 65 -7.00 -0.38 12.94
CA VAL A 65 -7.42 -1.56 13.71
C VAL A 65 -6.91 -1.47 15.15
N ALA A 66 -5.62 -1.16 15.33
CA ALA A 66 -5.02 -1.00 16.66
C ALA A 66 -5.65 0.15 17.46
N ALA A 67 -6.13 1.19 16.78
CA ALA A 67 -6.86 2.30 17.39
C ALA A 67 -8.35 2.00 17.64
N GLY A 68 -8.85 0.83 17.22
CA GLY A 68 -10.26 0.44 17.38
C GLY A 68 -11.24 1.23 16.51
N ASN A 69 -10.77 1.88 15.44
CA ASN A 69 -11.58 2.79 14.61
C ASN A 69 -11.53 2.48 13.10
N SER A 70 -11.15 1.25 12.75
CA SER A 70 -11.17 0.84 11.34
C SER A 70 -12.60 0.75 10.81
N ALA A 71 -12.84 1.41 9.68
CA ALA A 71 -14.12 1.34 8.96
C ALA A 71 -14.24 0.09 8.06
N TYR A 72 -13.13 -0.64 7.88
CA TYR A 72 -13.02 -1.75 6.95
C TYR A 72 -12.65 -3.04 7.69
N VAL A 73 -13.10 -4.18 7.15
CA VAL A 73 -12.64 -5.50 7.55
C VAL A 73 -11.64 -6.00 6.53
N GLY A 74 -10.47 -6.42 6.99
CA GLY A 74 -9.39 -6.91 6.13
C GLY A 74 -9.71 -8.27 5.50
N ILE A 75 -9.61 -8.32 4.18
CA ILE A 75 -9.54 -9.59 3.42
C ILE A 75 -8.06 -9.96 3.30
N PRO A 76 -7.64 -11.22 3.58
CA PRO A 76 -6.24 -11.64 3.53
C PRO A 76 -5.72 -11.81 2.08
N ALA A 77 -5.94 -10.79 1.24
CA ALA A 77 -5.53 -10.76 -0.16
C ALA A 77 -4.50 -9.64 -0.40
N PHE A 78 -3.27 -10.03 -0.71
CA PHE A 78 -2.16 -9.10 -0.96
C PHE A 78 -1.98 -8.88 -2.46
N VAL A 79 -2.75 -7.94 -3.00
CA VAL A 79 -2.88 -7.71 -4.45
C VAL A 79 -1.70 -6.93 -5.06
N SER A 80 -1.11 -6.01 -4.30
CA SER A 80 0.07 -5.24 -4.72
C SER A 80 1.37 -6.01 -4.43
N ARG A 81 2.15 -6.31 -5.49
CA ARG A 81 3.45 -6.99 -5.38
C ARG A 81 4.51 -6.22 -6.15
N LEU A 82 5.59 -5.86 -5.47
CA LEU A 82 6.71 -5.12 -6.06
C LEU A 82 8.00 -5.45 -5.31
N PHE A 83 9.14 -5.42 -6.02
CA PHE A 83 10.46 -5.61 -5.43
C PHE A 83 10.86 -4.36 -4.62
N ARG A 84 10.60 -4.38 -3.31
CA ARG A 84 10.69 -3.17 -2.46
C ARG A 84 12.07 -2.53 -2.37
N HIS A 85 13.15 -3.28 -2.63
CA HIS A 85 14.51 -2.73 -2.64
C HIS A 85 14.69 -1.67 -3.74
N SER A 86 13.95 -1.77 -4.86
CA SER A 86 14.08 -0.81 -5.97
C SER A 86 13.43 0.56 -5.69
N CYS A 87 12.83 0.75 -4.52
CA CYS A 87 12.13 1.98 -4.17
C CYS A 87 13.01 3.01 -3.42
N ILE A 88 14.30 2.71 -3.21
CA ILE A 88 15.27 3.66 -2.67
C ILE A 88 16.02 4.28 -3.85
N TYR A 89 15.88 5.60 -4.02
CA TYR A 89 16.54 6.34 -5.07
C TYR A 89 17.62 7.23 -4.46
N VAL A 90 18.81 7.18 -5.05
CA VAL A 90 19.95 8.02 -4.64
C VAL A 90 20.45 8.79 -5.86
N ARG A 91 20.91 10.01 -5.63
CA ARG A 91 21.57 10.81 -6.67
C ARG A 91 22.93 10.16 -6.98
N THR A 92 23.32 10.11 -8.25
CA THR A 92 24.52 9.37 -8.69
C THR A 92 25.84 9.93 -8.15
N ASP A 93 25.87 11.19 -7.76
CA ASP A 93 26.99 11.92 -7.16
C ASP A 93 26.89 12.02 -5.62
N ALA A 94 25.90 11.39 -4.97
CA ALA A 94 25.71 11.46 -3.51
C ALA A 94 26.75 10.68 -2.69
N GLY A 95 27.63 9.91 -3.35
CA GLY A 95 28.62 9.07 -2.69
C GLY A 95 28.03 7.86 -1.95
N ILE A 96 26.77 7.50 -2.20
CA ILE A 96 26.08 6.37 -1.57
C ILE A 96 26.24 5.14 -2.47
N ARG A 97 26.96 4.12 -1.99
CA ARG A 97 27.25 2.88 -2.72
C ARG A 97 26.68 1.64 -2.04
N ALA A 98 26.41 1.71 -0.74
CA ALA A 98 25.82 0.65 0.06
C ALA A 98 24.82 1.21 1.08
N PRO A 99 23.92 0.37 1.64
CA PRO A 99 22.96 0.81 2.65
C PRO A 99 23.58 1.51 3.85
N ALA A 100 24.76 1.08 4.30
CA ALA A 100 25.48 1.71 5.42
C ALA A 100 25.81 3.20 5.18
N ASP A 101 25.96 3.61 3.93
CA ASP A 101 26.25 5.01 3.56
C ASP A 101 25.05 5.94 3.77
N LEU A 102 23.86 5.38 4.06
CA LEU A 102 22.66 6.13 4.43
C LEU A 102 22.72 6.67 5.86
N LYS A 103 23.63 6.18 6.71
CA LYS A 103 23.80 6.69 8.08
C LYS A 103 24.20 8.17 8.06
N GLY A 104 23.49 8.98 8.84
CA GLY A 104 23.62 10.43 8.91
C GLY A 104 23.10 11.17 7.67
N LYS A 105 22.51 10.48 6.68
CA LYS A 105 21.92 11.14 5.51
C LYS A 105 20.49 11.57 5.78
N ARG A 106 20.08 12.64 5.09
CA ARG A 106 18.70 13.11 5.08
C ARG A 106 17.92 12.42 3.95
N ILE A 107 16.83 11.73 4.27
CA ILE A 107 16.02 10.99 3.29
C ILE A 107 14.64 11.63 3.15
N GLY A 108 14.28 11.95 1.90
CA GLY A 108 12.92 12.37 1.55
C GLY A 108 11.98 11.16 1.46
N LEU A 109 10.80 11.30 2.04
CA LEU A 109 9.75 10.28 2.00
C LEU A 109 8.40 10.96 1.78
N PRO A 110 7.43 10.29 1.12
CA PRO A 110 6.09 10.83 0.97
C PRO A 110 5.38 10.96 2.33
N GLU A 111 5.37 9.87 3.11
CA GLU A 111 4.75 9.79 4.44
C GLU A 111 5.43 8.70 5.27
N TYR A 112 5.63 8.91 6.57
CA TYR A 112 6.47 8.00 7.39
C TYR A 112 5.82 6.63 7.65
N GLN A 113 4.49 6.62 7.70
CA GLN A 113 3.70 5.46 8.06
C GLN A 113 3.27 4.58 6.88
N ILE A 114 3.49 4.97 5.62
CA ILE A 114 2.99 4.18 4.49
C ILE A 114 3.72 2.83 4.37
N THR A 115 3.02 1.84 3.83
CA THR A 115 3.47 0.45 3.81
C THR A 115 4.86 0.29 3.21
N ALA A 116 5.14 0.98 2.09
CA ALA A 116 6.46 0.94 1.45
C ALA A 116 7.59 1.45 2.35
N VAL A 117 7.38 2.55 3.08
CA VAL A 117 8.38 3.15 3.97
C VAL A 117 8.59 2.30 5.22
N VAL A 118 7.55 1.65 5.74
CA VAL A 118 7.68 0.66 6.82
C VAL A 118 8.56 -0.52 6.37
N TRP A 119 8.31 -1.05 5.17
CA TRP A 119 9.13 -2.12 4.59
C TRP A 119 10.59 -1.71 4.40
N MET A 120 10.85 -0.51 3.87
CA MET A 120 12.23 -0.03 3.68
C MET A 120 12.97 0.14 5.00
N ARG A 121 12.31 0.69 6.03
CA ARG A 121 12.92 0.82 7.37
C ARG A 121 13.21 -0.53 8.00
N GLY A 122 12.26 -1.47 7.94
CA GLY A 122 12.46 -2.83 8.43
C GLY A 122 13.62 -3.52 7.70
N MET A 123 13.65 -3.46 6.37
CA MET A 123 14.72 -4.02 5.56
C MET A 123 16.09 -3.42 5.91
N LEU A 124 16.21 -2.09 5.96
CA LEU A 124 17.45 -1.40 6.33
C LEU A 124 17.93 -1.81 7.73
N GLN A 125 17.00 -1.91 8.69
CA GLN A 125 17.31 -2.30 10.06
C GLN A 125 17.73 -3.76 10.18
N HIS A 126 16.91 -4.68 9.67
CA HIS A 126 17.05 -6.11 9.92
C HIS A 126 18.08 -6.78 9.02
N GLU A 127 18.20 -6.37 7.75
CA GLU A 127 19.12 -6.98 6.79
C GLU A 127 20.47 -6.25 6.72
N TYR A 128 20.49 -4.94 7.01
CA TYR A 128 21.68 -4.11 6.80
C TYR A 128 22.20 -3.40 8.05
N GLY A 129 21.54 -3.55 9.22
CA GLY A 129 21.98 -2.94 10.48
C GLY A 129 21.98 -1.41 10.46
N VAL A 130 21.12 -0.80 9.62
CA VAL A 130 20.92 0.65 9.56
C VAL A 130 19.62 0.98 10.27
N LEU A 131 19.73 1.49 11.48
CA LEU A 131 18.57 1.82 12.31
C LEU A 131 17.86 3.06 11.76
N PRO A 132 16.52 3.15 11.88
CA PRO A 132 15.80 4.37 11.51
C PRO A 132 16.29 5.63 12.26
N THR A 133 16.86 5.46 13.45
CA THR A 133 17.45 6.55 14.27
C THR A 133 18.82 7.01 13.78
N GLU A 134 19.46 6.26 12.87
CA GLU A 134 20.74 6.64 12.25
C GLU A 134 20.53 7.42 10.94
N ILE A 135 19.29 7.69 10.53
CA ILE A 135 18.92 8.42 9.31
C ILE A 135 18.07 9.64 9.69
N HIS A 136 18.18 10.74 8.94
CA HIS A 136 17.50 12.02 9.21
C HIS A 136 16.45 12.42 8.17
#